data_AF-A0A1F2QFV7-F1
#
_entry.id   AF-A0A1F2QFV7-F1
#
_cell.length_a   1.000
_cell.length_b   1.000
_cell.length_c   1.000
_cell.angle_alpha   90.00
_cell.angle_beta   90.00
_cell.angle_gamma   90.00
#
_symmetry.space_group_name_H-M   'P 1'
#
loop_
_entity.id
_entity.type
_entity.pdbx_description
1 polymer ?
#
loop_
_entity_poly.entity_id
_entity_poly.type
_entity_poly.pdbx_seq_one_letter_code
_entity_poly.pdbx_strand_id
1 'polypeptide(L)'
;MARRRRLLLWVLAPAALLVAVLLTRSTPPRLPADANHALDQTEAQCLTCHLHTGKRVRPDDHPLRDDCFSCHRDPRGVLHPRPGAPTSLPGGWADDPRLGGGRGTAGVRVSPAPP
;
A
#
# COMPACT_ATOMS: atom_id res chain seq x y z
N MET A 1 -4.97 18.00 -44.12
CA MET A 1 -5.15 16.70 -43.42
C MET A 1 -4.15 16.46 -42.27
N ALA A 2 -2.88 16.86 -42.37
CA ALA A 2 -1.86 16.63 -41.33
C ALA A 2 -2.19 17.23 -39.94
N ARG A 3 -2.86 18.39 -39.86
CA ARG A 3 -3.20 19.06 -38.60
C ARG A 3 -4.25 18.30 -37.78
N ARG A 4 -5.28 17.74 -38.44
CA ARG A 4 -6.31 16.90 -37.81
C ARG A 4 -5.74 15.56 -37.32
N ARG A 5 -4.83 14.95 -38.10
CA ARG A 5 -4.12 13.73 -37.70
C ARG A 5 -3.21 13.97 -36.50
N ARG A 6 -2.52 15.11 -36.43
CA ARG A 6 -1.71 15.49 -35.25
C ARG A 6 -2.59 15.71 -34.02
N LEU A 7 -3.70 16.43 -34.16
CA LEU A 7 -4.65 16.64 -33.05
C LEU A 7 -5.23 15.32 -32.53
N LEU A 8 -5.60 14.40 -33.41
CA LEU A 8 -6.07 13.06 -33.03
C LEU A 8 -5.01 12.28 -32.26
N LEU A 9 -3.76 12.27 -32.71
CA LEU A 9 -2.66 11.60 -32.00
C LEU A 9 -2.40 12.21 -30.62
N TRP A 10 -2.49 13.54 -30.50
CA TRP A 10 -2.32 14.25 -29.22
C TRP A 10 -3.40 13.93 -28.18
N VAL A 11 -4.58 13.49 -28.60
CA VAL A 11 -5.66 13.07 -27.69
C VAL A 11 -5.64 11.56 -27.44
N LEU A 12 -5.46 10.76 -28.49
CA LEU A 12 -5.52 9.31 -28.40
C LEU A 12 -4.32 8.71 -27.68
N ALA A 13 -3.12 9.28 -27.83
CA ALA A 13 -1.92 8.79 -27.15
C ALA A 13 -2.01 8.88 -25.61
N PRO A 14 -2.33 10.04 -25.00
CA PRO A 14 -2.49 10.11 -23.54
C PRO A 14 -3.69 9.32 -23.05
N ALA A 15 -4.79 9.25 -23.81
CA ALA A 15 -5.93 8.41 -23.45
C ALA A 15 -5.56 6.92 -23.41
N ALA A 16 -4.84 6.42 -24.43
CA ALA A 16 -4.37 5.05 -24.47
C ALA A 16 -3.37 4.76 -23.34
N LEU A 17 -2.46 5.69 -23.05
CA LEU A 17 -1.53 5.58 -21.93
C LEU A 17 -2.27 5.50 -20.59
N LEU A 18 -3.27 6.36 -20.37
CA LEU A 18 -4.08 6.36 -19.15
C LEU A 18 -4.84 5.03 -18.97
N VAL A 19 -5.43 4.52 -20.05
CA VAL A 19 -6.13 3.22 -20.04
C VAL A 19 -5.16 2.09 -19.73
N ALA A 20 -3.97 2.08 -20.35
CA ALA A 20 -2.94 1.08 -20.07
C ALA A 20 -2.52 1.09 -18.59
N VAL A 21 -2.32 2.27 -17.99
CA VAL A 21 -1.97 2.40 -16.56
C VAL A 21 -3.11 1.91 -15.66
N LEU A 22 -4.37 2.17 -16.02
CA LEU A 22 -5.51 1.70 -15.22
C LEU A 22 -5.65 0.17 -15.26
N LEU A 23 -5.37 -0.44 -16.40
CA LEU A 23 -5.43 -1.89 -16.58
C LEU A 23 -4.32 -2.65 -15.85
N THR A 24 -3.17 -2.01 -15.60
CA THR A 24 -2.04 -2.64 -14.89
C THR A 24 -2.09 -2.47 -13.38
N ARG A 25 -3.06 -1.73 -12.83
CA ARG A 25 -3.18 -1.57 -11.38
C ARG A 25 -3.72 -2.85 -10.73
N SER A 26 -2.90 -3.44 -9.87
CA SER A 26 -3.29 -4.52 -8.96
C SER A 26 -4.42 -4.07 -8.04
N THR A 27 -5.54 -4.78 -8.05
CA THR A 27 -6.63 -4.53 -7.09
C THR A 27 -6.29 -5.19 -5.75
N PRO A 28 -6.44 -4.49 -4.62
CA PRO A 28 -6.25 -5.10 -3.30
C PRO A 28 -7.18 -6.31 -3.11
N PRO A 29 -6.70 -7.42 -2.56
CA PRO A 29 -7.54 -8.58 -2.28
C PRO A 29 -8.60 -8.26 -1.23
N ARG A 30 -9.72 -8.98 -1.29
CA ARG A 30 -10.76 -8.93 -0.25
C ARG A 30 -10.33 -9.72 0.99
N LEU A 31 -10.87 -9.35 2.14
CA LEU A 31 -10.76 -10.13 3.36
C LEU A 31 -11.53 -11.44 3.18
N PRO A 32 -10.95 -12.58 3.56
CA PRO A 32 -11.66 -13.84 3.71
C PRO A 32 -12.86 -13.74 4.67
N ALA A 33 -13.87 -14.58 4.45
CA ALA A 33 -15.02 -14.68 5.34
C ALA A 33 -14.75 -15.68 6.48
N ASP A 34 -13.78 -15.37 7.35
CA ASP A 34 -13.44 -16.20 8.50
C ASP A 34 -13.13 -15.37 9.76
N ALA A 35 -13.03 -16.05 10.91
CA ALA A 35 -12.85 -15.41 12.22
C ALA A 35 -11.52 -14.65 12.36
N ASN A 36 -10.50 -15.01 11.59
CA ASN A 36 -9.21 -14.31 11.61
C ASN A 36 -9.24 -13.02 10.79
N HIS A 37 -10.32 -12.74 10.06
CA HIS A 37 -10.48 -11.57 9.19
C HIS A 37 -11.75 -10.79 9.52
N ALA A 38 -12.15 -10.78 10.80
CA ALA A 38 -13.29 -10.03 11.27
C ALA A 38 -13.04 -8.51 11.23
N LEU A 39 -14.10 -7.73 10.97
CA LEU A 39 -14.02 -6.27 10.79
C LEU A 39 -13.86 -5.49 12.10
N ASP A 40 -13.95 -6.14 13.25
CA ASP A 40 -13.67 -5.58 14.57
C ASP A 40 -12.19 -5.68 14.96
N GLN A 41 -11.37 -6.39 14.18
CA GLN A 41 -9.94 -6.46 14.41
C GLN A 41 -9.23 -5.13 14.17
N THR A 42 -8.17 -4.88 14.94
CA THR A 42 -7.29 -3.73 14.74
C THR A 42 -6.25 -4.01 13.66
N GLU A 43 -5.77 -2.95 13.01
CA GLU A 43 -4.71 -3.02 12.00
C GLU A 43 -3.43 -3.68 12.57
N ALA A 44 -3.12 -3.42 13.85
CA ALA A 44 -2.00 -4.06 14.55
C ALA A 44 -2.16 -5.59 14.65
N GLN A 45 -3.38 -6.10 14.79
CA GLN A 45 -3.65 -7.55 14.78
C GLN A 45 -3.38 -8.14 13.39
N CYS A 46 -3.72 -7.42 12.31
CA CYS A 46 -3.43 -7.86 10.95
C CYS A 46 -1.91 -8.07 10.74
N LEU A 47 -1.08 -7.17 11.30
CA LEU A 47 0.37 -7.24 11.18
C LEU A 47 0.98 -8.48 11.85
N THR A 48 0.30 -9.15 12.78
CA THR A 48 0.83 -10.40 13.38
C THR A 48 1.09 -11.50 12.33
N CYS A 49 0.34 -11.50 11.22
CA CYS A 49 0.50 -12.44 10.11
C CYS A 49 0.98 -11.79 8.82
N HIS A 50 0.70 -10.50 8.62
CA HIS A 50 1.00 -9.76 7.39
C HIS A 50 2.26 -8.87 7.45
N LEU A 51 2.99 -8.86 8.58
CA LEU A 51 4.33 -8.28 8.65
C LEU A 51 5.34 -9.10 7.84
N HIS A 52 6.54 -8.56 7.60
CA HIS A 52 7.61 -9.21 6.84
C HIS A 52 8.09 -10.55 7.44
N THR A 53 7.96 -10.74 8.76
CA THR A 53 8.25 -12.01 9.48
C THR A 53 7.01 -12.89 9.65
N GLY A 54 5.85 -12.43 9.19
CA GLY A 54 4.58 -13.10 9.36
C GLY A 54 4.39 -14.31 8.45
N LYS A 55 3.33 -15.08 8.70
CA LYS A 55 3.00 -16.27 7.91
C LYS A 55 2.52 -15.95 6.50
N ARG A 56 1.95 -14.76 6.28
CA ARG A 56 1.37 -14.34 4.99
C ARG A 56 1.76 -12.91 4.69
N VAL A 57 3.04 -12.73 4.41
CA VAL A 57 3.71 -11.45 4.18
C VAL A 57 3.03 -10.66 3.04
N ARG A 58 2.95 -9.34 3.20
CA ARG A 58 2.54 -8.42 2.12
C ARG A 58 3.55 -8.46 0.96
N PRO A 59 3.15 -8.16 -0.29
CA PRO A 59 4.11 -8.10 -1.39
C PRO A 59 5.02 -6.87 -1.27
N ASP A 60 6.21 -6.94 -1.88
CA ASP A 60 7.25 -5.90 -1.83
C ASP A 60 6.77 -4.53 -2.36
N ASP A 61 5.76 -4.52 -3.24
CA ASP A 61 5.15 -3.33 -3.83
C ASP A 61 3.98 -2.76 -3.00
N HIS A 62 3.71 -3.31 -1.81
CA HIS A 62 2.64 -2.82 -0.94
C HIS A 62 2.95 -1.39 -0.44
N PRO A 63 1.97 -0.46 -0.48
CA PRO A 63 2.16 0.88 0.07
C PRO A 63 2.58 0.89 1.55
N LEU A 64 3.46 1.82 1.93
CA LEU A 64 3.93 2.00 3.32
C LEU A 64 2.87 2.69 4.19
N ARG A 65 1.79 1.96 4.48
CA ARG A 65 0.65 2.38 5.31
C ARG A 65 -0.06 1.14 5.86
N ASP A 66 -0.60 1.26 7.07
CA ASP A 66 -1.27 0.16 7.75
C ASP A 66 -2.77 0.44 7.95
N ASP A 67 -3.36 1.42 7.26
CA ASP A 67 -4.81 1.63 7.18
C ASP A 67 -5.48 0.57 6.28
N CYS A 68 -5.37 -0.70 6.67
CA CYS A 68 -5.70 -1.87 5.83
C CYS A 68 -7.08 -1.77 5.18
N PHE A 69 -8.09 -1.35 5.96
CA PHE A 69 -9.49 -1.30 5.54
C PHE A 69 -9.83 -0.14 4.57
N SER A 70 -8.87 0.76 4.31
CA SER A 70 -9.00 1.78 3.27
C SER A 70 -8.90 1.20 1.86
N CYS A 71 -8.24 0.05 1.70
CA CYS A 71 -7.97 -0.60 0.42
C CYS A 71 -8.57 -2.00 0.34
N HIS A 72 -8.50 -2.76 1.43
CA HIS A 72 -8.98 -4.12 1.50
C HIS A 72 -10.46 -4.16 1.87
N ARG A 73 -11.27 -4.67 0.94
CA ARG A 73 -12.72 -4.79 1.10
C ARG A 73 -13.07 -6.00 1.95
N ASP A 74 -14.19 -5.91 2.67
CA ASP A 74 -14.79 -7.05 3.34
C ASP A 74 -15.25 -8.14 2.33
N PRO A 75 -15.72 -9.31 2.80
CA PRO A 75 -16.21 -10.36 1.91
C PRO A 75 -17.35 -9.91 0.97
N ARG A 76 -18.13 -8.90 1.38
CA ARG A 76 -19.22 -8.30 0.60
C ARG A 76 -18.75 -7.22 -0.37
N GLY A 77 -17.46 -6.89 -0.38
CA GLY A 77 -16.89 -5.88 -1.27
C GLY A 77 -16.98 -4.45 -0.74
N VAL A 78 -17.26 -4.24 0.54
CA VAL A 78 -17.39 -2.92 1.17
C VAL A 78 -16.07 -2.49 1.80
N LEU A 79 -15.72 -1.21 1.63
CA LEU A 79 -14.57 -0.60 2.31
C LEU A 79 -14.99 -0.06 3.68
N HIS A 80 -14.07 -0.13 4.64
CA HIS A 80 -14.31 0.36 6.01
C HIS A 80 -13.14 1.26 6.46
N PRO A 81 -12.88 2.41 5.78
CA PRO A 81 -11.73 3.25 6.12
C PRO A 81 -11.82 3.73 7.57
N ARG A 82 -10.72 3.61 8.33
CA ARG A 82 -10.65 4.03 9.73
C ARG A 82 -9.69 5.21 9.86
N PRO A 83 -10.21 6.45 10.01
CA PRO A 83 -9.36 7.62 10.19
C PRO A 83 -8.47 7.46 11.42
N GLY A 84 -7.19 7.78 11.28
CA GLY A 84 -6.22 7.66 12.39
C GLY A 84 -5.70 6.25 12.63
N ALA A 85 -5.99 5.29 11.75
CA ALA A 85 -5.25 4.02 11.72
C ALA A 85 -3.74 4.31 11.63
N PRO A 86 -2.91 3.53 12.34
CA PRO A 86 -1.48 3.78 12.35
C PRO A 86 -0.94 3.71 10.92
N THR A 87 -0.19 4.72 10.52
CA THR A 87 0.82 4.54 9.48
C THR A 87 2.02 3.90 10.15
N SER A 88 2.67 2.93 9.51
CA SER A 88 3.84 2.24 10.05
C SER A 88 4.76 3.20 10.81
N LEU A 89 4.76 3.08 12.15
CA LEU A 89 5.67 3.76 13.07
C LEU A 89 7.11 3.27 12.84
N PRO A 90 8.14 3.92 13.41
CA PRO A 90 9.53 3.48 13.23
C PRO A 90 9.67 2.02 13.70
N GLY A 91 10.07 1.11 12.81
CA GLY A 91 10.06 -0.35 13.01
C GLY A 91 9.24 -1.15 11.98
N GLY A 92 8.39 -0.50 11.19
CA GLY A 92 7.49 -1.17 10.23
C GLY A 92 8.17 -1.69 8.95
N TRP A 93 7.39 -1.88 7.89
CA TRP A 93 7.89 -2.28 6.55
C TRP A 93 8.99 -1.37 5.96
N ALA A 94 9.13 -0.14 6.47
CA ALA A 94 10.19 0.80 6.11
C ALA A 94 11.59 0.41 6.63
N ASP A 95 11.67 -0.41 7.68
CA ASP A 95 12.92 -0.87 8.27
C ASP A 95 13.37 -2.22 7.70
N ASP A 96 12.64 -2.77 6.71
CA ASP A 96 13.06 -3.99 6.00
C ASP A 96 14.26 -3.67 5.08
N PRO A 97 15.46 -4.20 5.37
CA PRO A 97 16.65 -3.95 4.57
C PRO A 97 16.57 -4.48 3.13
N ARG A 98 15.56 -5.30 2.80
CA ARG A 98 15.28 -5.77 1.43
C ARG A 98 14.58 -4.72 0.56
N LEU A 99 13.87 -3.78 1.17
CA LEU A 99 13.11 -2.73 0.48
C LEU A 99 13.80 -1.35 0.57
N GLY A 100 14.80 -1.23 1.45
CA GLY A 100 15.68 -0.07 1.64
C GLY A 100 16.65 0.23 0.49
N GLY A 101 16.29 -0.11 -0.75
CA GLY A 101 17.05 0.25 -1.93
C GLY A 101 16.94 1.73 -2.27
N GLY A 102 17.75 2.59 -1.64
CA GLY A 102 18.22 3.81 -2.32
C GLY A 102 18.09 5.16 -1.62
N ARG A 103 18.06 5.27 -0.29
CA ARG A 103 18.42 6.55 0.38
C ARG A 103 19.42 6.32 1.49
N GLY A 104 20.61 6.86 1.28
CA GLY A 104 21.74 6.75 2.19
C GLY A 104 21.36 7.08 3.63
N THR A 105 21.83 6.22 4.51
CA THR A 105 21.88 6.41 5.96
C THR A 105 22.70 7.64 6.29
N ALA A 106 22.08 8.81 6.36
CA ALA A 106 22.55 9.89 7.20
C ALA A 106 21.99 9.62 8.60
N GLY A 107 22.84 9.04 9.45
CA GLY A 107 22.48 8.59 10.79
C GLY A 107 21.82 9.69 11.63
N VAL A 108 20.60 9.44 12.06
CA VAL A 108 20.00 10.13 13.20
C VAL A 108 20.54 9.44 14.46
N ARG A 109 21.54 10.05 15.09
CA ARG A 109 21.94 9.70 16.45
C ARG A 109 20.79 10.09 17.38
N VAL A 110 20.13 9.11 17.98
CA VAL A 110 19.22 9.35 19.11
C VAL A 110 20.08 9.50 20.36
N SER A 111 20.12 10.70 20.93
CA SER A 111 20.73 10.94 22.24
C SER A 111 19.86 10.32 23.34
N PRO A 112 20.44 9.70 24.38
CA PRO A 112 19.69 9.25 25.54
C PRO A 112 19.20 10.45 26.37
N ALA A 113 18.00 10.33 26.95
CA ALA A 113 17.43 11.33 27.84
C ALA A 113 18.22 11.44 29.17
N PRO A 114 18.34 12.65 29.76
CA PRO A 114 18.98 12.85 31.06
C PRO A 114 18.13 12.27 32.23
N PRO A 115 18.77 12.02 33.39
CA PRO A 115 18.19 11.22 34.50
C PRO A 115 16.97 11.84 35.17
#